data_AF-A0A7L1EWX5-F1
#
_entry.id   AF-A0A7L1EWX5-F1
#
_cell.length_a   1.000
_cell.length_b   1.000
_cell.length_c   1.000
_cell.angle_alpha   90.00
_cell.angle_beta   90.00
_cell.angle_gamma   90.00
#
_symmetry.space_group_name_H-M   'P 1'
#
loop_
_entity.id
_entity.type
_entity.pdbx_description
1 polymer ?
#
loop_
_entity_poly.entity_id
_entity_poly.type
_entity_poly.pdbx_seq_one_letter_code
_entity_poly.pdbx_strand_id
1 'polypeptide(L)'
;NGVAQGRGIKCSLCTKALKKIQALAGDNPDKEAVAAALQKGCRVLSRAMGRLCKWLVKKYHDQITNGLQNGDMPRDICSAMGICRS
;
A
#
# COMPACT_ATOMS: atom_id res chain seq x y z
N ASN A 1 6.10 26.86 -2.07
CA ASN A 1 6.33 25.73 -1.14
C ASN A 1 5.36 24.57 -1.43
N GLY A 2 5.63 23.74 -2.46
CA GLY A 2 4.67 22.73 -2.96
C GLY A 2 4.79 21.32 -2.37
N VAL A 3 5.57 21.13 -1.29
CA VAL A 3 5.96 19.78 -0.82
C VAL A 3 5.02 19.16 0.23
N ALA A 4 4.09 19.92 0.81
CA ALA A 4 3.15 19.42 1.81
C ALA A 4 1.99 18.61 1.18
N GLN A 5 1.53 19.02 -0.01
CA GLN A 5 0.38 18.41 -0.69
C GLN A 5 0.71 17.02 -1.25
N GLY A 6 1.96 16.80 -1.67
CA GLY A 6 2.40 15.51 -2.21
C GLY A 6 2.48 14.41 -1.16
N ARG A 7 2.75 14.71 0.11
CA ARG A 7 2.96 13.67 1.14
C ARG A 7 1.66 13.13 1.72
N GLY A 8 0.67 13.99 1.95
CA GLY A 8 -0.69 13.56 2.33
C GLY A 8 -1.34 12.70 1.24
N ILE A 9 -1.14 13.07 -0.02
CA ILE A 9 -1.56 12.26 -1.17
C ILE A 9 -0.91 10.88 -1.17
N LYS A 10 0.41 10.79 -0.94
CA LYS A 10 1.13 9.51 -0.87
C LYS A 10 0.60 8.61 0.25
N CYS A 11 0.33 9.18 1.42
CA CYS A 11 -0.24 8.46 2.56
C CYS A 11 -1.66 7.95 2.27
N SER A 12 -2.54 8.82 1.74
CA SER A 12 -3.90 8.43 1.34
C SER A 12 -3.89 7.34 0.27
N LEU A 13 -2.93 7.41 -0.66
CA LEU A 13 -2.76 6.39 -1.69
C LEU A 13 -2.34 5.04 -1.11
N CYS A 14 -1.33 5.06 -0.24
CA CYS A 14 -0.80 3.85 0.39
C CYS A 14 -1.88 3.18 1.23
N THR A 15 -2.57 3.94 2.08
CA THR A 15 -3.65 3.41 2.92
C THR A 15 -4.83 2.88 2.11
N LYS A 16 -5.27 3.59 1.06
CA LYS A 16 -6.32 3.09 0.16
C LYS A 16 -5.91 1.82 -0.58
N ALA A 17 -4.67 1.79 -1.08
CA ALA A 17 -4.14 0.61 -1.76
C ALA A 17 -4.16 -0.58 -0.79
N LEU A 18 -3.54 -0.44 0.38
CA LEU A 18 -3.45 -1.51 1.39
C LEU A 18 -4.82 -1.97 1.87
N LYS A 19 -5.76 -1.06 2.10
CA LYS A 19 -7.13 -1.43 2.49
C LYS A 19 -7.83 -2.23 1.38
N LYS A 20 -7.59 -1.88 0.11
CA LYS A 20 -8.13 -2.64 -1.03
C LYS A 20 -7.43 -3.99 -1.18
N ILE A 21 -6.13 -4.06 -0.90
CA ILE A 21 -5.34 -5.28 -0.93
C ILE A 21 -5.82 -6.23 0.15
N GLN A 22 -5.95 -5.76 1.39
CA GLN A 22 -6.50 -6.53 2.51
C GLN A 22 -7.89 -7.08 2.17
N ALA A 23 -8.77 -6.25 1.60
CA ALA A 23 -10.10 -6.70 1.17
C ALA A 23 -10.08 -7.73 0.01
N LEU A 24 -9.05 -7.70 -0.84
CA LEU A 24 -8.88 -8.67 -1.94
C LEU A 24 -8.17 -9.96 -1.47
N ALA A 25 -7.32 -9.85 -0.46
CA ALA A 25 -6.43 -10.90 0.00
C ALA A 25 -7.06 -11.71 1.16
N GLY A 26 -7.98 -11.11 1.93
CA GLY A 26 -8.69 -11.76 3.03
C GLY A 26 -8.00 -11.62 4.39
N ASP A 27 -8.51 -12.29 5.41
CA ASP A 27 -8.03 -12.21 6.80
C ASP A 27 -6.63 -12.82 7.02
N ASN A 28 -6.16 -13.70 6.12
CA ASN A 28 -4.82 -14.30 6.19
C ASN A 28 -4.31 -14.63 4.79
N PRO A 29 -3.81 -13.63 4.04
CA PRO A 29 -3.37 -13.86 2.69
C PRO A 29 -1.97 -14.48 2.62
N ASP A 30 -1.82 -15.50 1.75
CA ASP A 30 -0.51 -16.02 1.37
C ASP A 30 0.29 -14.99 0.56
N LYS A 31 1.62 -15.19 0.47
CA LYS A 31 2.51 -14.27 -0.27
C LYS A 31 2.04 -14.03 -1.71
N GLU A 32 1.55 -15.08 -2.39
CA GLU A 32 1.02 -14.96 -3.76
C GLU A 32 -0.29 -14.16 -3.82
N ALA A 33 -1.19 -14.39 -2.86
CA ALA A 33 -2.44 -13.65 -2.76
C ALA A 33 -2.20 -12.15 -2.52
N VAL A 34 -1.25 -11.82 -1.63
CA VAL A 34 -0.82 -10.44 -1.38
C VAL A 34 -0.23 -9.83 -2.66
N ALA A 35 0.69 -10.51 -3.35
CA ALA A 35 1.29 -10.02 -4.60
C ALA A 35 0.24 -9.73 -5.69
N ALA A 36 -0.72 -10.64 -5.88
CA ALA A 36 -1.81 -10.47 -6.83
C ALA A 36 -2.73 -9.30 -6.44
N ALA A 37 -3.07 -9.19 -5.15
CA ALA A 37 -3.90 -8.13 -4.62
C ALA A 37 -3.20 -6.76 -4.73
N LEU A 38 -1.90 -6.68 -4.50
CA LEU A 38 -1.08 -5.49 -4.68
C LEU A 38 -1.08 -4.99 -6.13
N GLN A 39 -0.88 -5.90 -7.09
CA GLN A 39 -0.97 -5.59 -8.51
C GLN A 39 -2.36 -5.07 -8.89
N LYS A 40 -3.43 -5.75 -8.43
CA LYS A 40 -4.82 -5.34 -8.69
C LYS A 40 -5.12 -3.98 -8.06
N GLY A 41 -4.74 -3.76 -6.80
CA GLY A 41 -4.93 -2.51 -6.08
C GLY A 41 -4.25 -1.33 -6.78
N CYS A 42 -3.03 -1.52 -7.29
CA CYS A 42 -2.33 -0.47 -8.03
C CYS A 42 -2.93 -0.18 -9.41
N ARG A 43 -3.65 -1.13 -10.01
CA ARG A 43 -4.26 -1.00 -11.35
C ARG A 43 -5.56 -0.21 -11.33
N VAL A 44 -6.23 -0.14 -10.17
CA VAL A 44 -7.43 0.68 -9.94
C VAL A 44 -7.10 2.18 -9.84
N LEU A 45 -5.83 2.52 -9.57
CA LEU A 45 -5.39 3.90 -9.43
C LEU A 45 -5.11 4.57 -10.80
N SER A 46 -5.26 5.89 -10.86
CA SER A 46 -4.92 6.69 -12.05
C SER A 46 -3.45 6.53 -12.48
N ARG A 47 -3.11 6.72 -13.78
CA ARG A 47 -1.79 6.39 -14.36
C ARG A 47 -0.59 6.93 -13.56
N ALA A 48 -0.67 8.14 -13.02
CA ALA A 48 0.39 8.73 -12.20
C ALA A 48 0.53 8.02 -10.83
N MET A 49 -0.60 7.77 -10.19
CA MET A 49 -0.70 7.11 -8.89
C MET A 49 -0.37 5.61 -8.95
N GLY A 50 -0.78 4.93 -10.02
CA GLY A 50 -0.47 3.52 -10.26
C GLY A 50 1.03 3.27 -10.40
N ARG A 51 1.79 4.19 -11.01
CA ARG A 51 3.26 4.09 -11.07
C ARG A 51 3.90 4.17 -9.69
N LEU A 52 3.48 5.14 -8.88
CA LEU A 52 3.97 5.28 -7.51
C LEU A 52 3.59 4.04 -6.67
N CYS A 53 2.34 3.58 -6.77
CA CYS A 53 1.87 2.39 -6.09
C CYS A 53 2.73 1.17 -6.44
N LYS A 54 2.96 0.89 -7.72
CA LYS A 54 3.81 -0.24 -8.14
C LYS A 54 5.23 -0.13 -7.59
N TRP A 55 5.80 1.08 -7.54
CA TRP A 55 7.12 1.29 -6.97
C TRP A 55 7.15 1.01 -5.45
N LEU A 56 6.14 1.50 -4.72
CA LEU A 56 5.99 1.23 -3.28
C LEU A 56 5.81 -0.26 -3.02
N VAL A 57 4.87 -0.88 -3.71
CA VAL A 57 4.59 -2.31 -3.65
C VAL A 57 5.84 -3.13 -3.93
N LYS A 58 6.60 -2.81 -4.98
CA LYS A 58 7.81 -3.57 -5.34
C LYS A 58 8.92 -3.37 -4.30
N LYS A 59 9.09 -2.16 -3.79
CA LYS A 59 10.15 -1.81 -2.83
C LYS A 59 9.87 -2.34 -1.43
N TYR A 60 8.62 -2.32 -1.01
CA TYR A 60 8.18 -2.69 0.33
C TYR A 60 7.33 -3.95 0.34
N HIS A 61 7.47 -4.79 -0.69
CA HIS A 61 6.65 -6.00 -0.87
C HIS A 61 6.66 -6.87 0.38
N ASP A 62 7.85 -7.14 0.91
CA ASP A 62 8.04 -7.97 2.10
C ASP A 62 7.40 -7.34 3.33
N GLN A 63 7.63 -6.04 3.58
CA GLN A 63 7.04 -5.33 4.73
C GLN A 63 5.51 -5.28 4.66
N ILE A 64 4.96 -5.03 3.46
CA ILE A 64 3.52 -5.00 3.25
C ILE A 64 2.92 -6.39 3.45
N THR A 65 3.57 -7.42 2.92
CA THR A 65 3.14 -8.81 3.08
C THR A 65 3.16 -9.20 4.54
N ASN A 66 4.25 -8.94 5.25
CA ASN A 66 4.38 -9.26 6.65
C ASN A 66 3.35 -8.50 7.50
N GLY A 67 3.12 -7.22 7.20
CA GLY A 67 2.09 -6.43 7.90
C GLY A 67 0.67 -6.94 7.64
N LEU A 68 0.35 -7.29 6.40
CA LEU A 68 -0.95 -7.89 6.06
C LEU A 68 -1.16 -9.26 6.72
N GLN A 69 -0.12 -10.09 6.78
CA GLN A 69 -0.14 -11.39 7.47
C GLN A 69 -0.25 -11.25 8.99
N ASN A 70 0.30 -10.19 9.56
CA ASN A 70 0.17 -9.86 10.97
C ASN A 70 -1.18 -9.19 11.32
N GLY A 71 -2.02 -8.88 10.33
CA GLY A 71 -3.26 -8.14 10.54
C GLY A 71 -3.06 -6.65 10.85
N ASP A 72 -1.89 -6.08 10.52
CA ASP A 72 -1.59 -4.68 10.76
C ASP A 72 -2.54 -3.75 10.01
N MET A 73 -2.84 -2.60 10.61
CA MET A 73 -3.67 -1.60 9.94
C MET A 73 -2.94 -0.99 8.73
N PRO A 74 -3.67 -0.71 7.62
CA PRO A 74 -3.11 -0.07 6.44
C PRO A 74 -2.29 1.19 6.73
N ARG A 75 -2.70 1.97 7.73
CA ARG A 75 -2.03 3.22 8.10
C ARG A 75 -0.70 2.97 8.77
N ASP A 76 -0.62 1.98 9.65
CA ASP A 76 0.60 1.60 10.37
C ASP A 76 1.66 1.06 9.41
N ILE A 77 1.28 0.17 8.49
CA ILE A 77 2.18 -0.33 7.45
C ILE A 77 2.73 0.85 6.63
N CYS A 78 1.87 1.79 6.21
CA CYS A 78 2.31 2.99 5.49
C CYS A 78 3.19 3.94 6.32
N SER A 79 2.98 3.98 7.64
CA SER A 79 3.79 4.77 8.57
C SER A 79 5.17 4.14 8.79
N ALA A 80 5.22 2.81 8.93
CA ALA A 80 6.44 2.02 9.02
C ALA A 80 7.34 2.19 7.78
N MET A 81 6.72 2.33 6.60
CA MET A 81 7.43 2.65 5.35
C MET A 81 7.86 4.12 5.22
N GLY A 82 7.57 4.97 6.20
CA GLY A 82 7.87 6.41 6.20
C GLY A 82 7.03 7.24 5.21
N ILE A 83 5.98 6.65 4.63
CA ILE A 83 5.12 7.27 3.63
C ILE A 83 4.13 8.21 4.31
N CYS A 84 3.40 7.65 5.29
CA CYS A 84 2.63 8.44 6.23
C CYS A 84 3.58 8.98 7.28
N ARG A 85 3.45 10.27 7.62
CA ARG A 85 4.05 10.84 8.82
C ARG A 85 2.88 11.27 9.69
N SER A 86 2.87 10.82 10.94
CA SER A 86 1.86 11.17 11.94
C SER A 86 1.69 12.67 12.09
#